data_AF-A0A7C5KDF5-F1
#
_entry.id   AF-A0A7C5KDF5-F1
#
_cell.length_a   1.000
_cell.length_b   1.000
_cell.length_c   1.000
_cell.angle_alpha   90.00
_cell.angle_beta   90.00
_cell.angle_gamma   90.00
#
_symmetry.space_group_name_H-M   'P 1'
#
loop_
_entity.id
_entity.type
_entity.pdbx_description
1 polymer ?
#
loop_
_entity_poly.entity_id
_entity_poly.type
_entity_poly.pdbx_seq_one_letter_code
_entity_poly.pdbx_strand_id
1 'polypeptide(L)'
;MSESFKAIGKVVSNLKVGAKIPPNGYEGKIHVFEEFEAGLTGIENNSFLVIVALFGNPSDKPLLVYPRGDFSLPQTGVFSLRSPVRPNPIALDTVELIKRERNILTVSGLDFYDETPILDIKSYSPFNEILLSASQEKSFIFTKFNTQERRELLTGFVKRSLGGISQDASKAIEFFLKLIDKDVVIRSKKTRYKVRGSLKFLEAAILISGATLHSGRLEYEFDKSNSIEIIPPSR
;
A
#
# COMPACT_ATOMS: atom_id res chain seq x y z
N MET A 1 24.11 -6.88 -20.80
CA MET A 1 23.43 -8.19 -20.81
C MET A 1 21.94 -7.92 -20.94
N SER A 2 21.29 -8.39 -22.01
CA SER A 2 19.82 -8.39 -22.09
C SER A 2 19.32 -9.73 -21.53
N GLU A 3 19.13 -9.80 -20.22
CA GLU A 3 18.45 -10.94 -19.63
C GLU A 3 16.95 -10.81 -19.90
N SER A 4 16.33 -11.86 -20.44
CA SER A 4 14.88 -11.94 -20.63
C SER A 4 14.22 -12.51 -19.37
N PHE A 5 13.12 -11.90 -18.93
CA PHE A 5 12.32 -12.45 -17.85
C PHE A 5 11.37 -13.53 -18.39
N LYS A 6 11.20 -14.62 -17.63
CA LYS A 6 10.18 -15.63 -17.90
C LYS A 6 8.95 -15.32 -17.03
N ALA A 7 7.79 -15.15 -17.65
CA ALA A 7 6.53 -15.07 -16.91
C ALA A 7 6.20 -16.46 -16.33
N ILE A 8 5.77 -16.49 -15.07
CA ILE A 8 5.40 -17.72 -14.35
C ILE A 8 3.89 -17.90 -14.23
N GLY A 9 3.12 -16.90 -14.64
CA GLY A 9 1.67 -16.91 -14.59
C GLY A 9 1.09 -15.60 -15.06
N LYS A 10 -0.20 -15.43 -14.81
CA LYS A 10 -0.94 -14.21 -15.15
C LYS A 10 -2.09 -13.95 -14.19
N VAL A 11 -2.50 -12.69 -14.12
CA VAL A 11 -3.75 -12.29 -13.47
C VAL A 11 -4.94 -12.72 -14.33
N VAL A 12 -5.99 -13.22 -13.70
CA VAL A 12 -7.29 -13.53 -14.33
C VAL A 12 -8.38 -12.79 -13.56
N SER A 13 -9.00 -11.81 -14.19
CA SER A 13 -10.06 -10.98 -13.61
C SER A 13 -10.95 -10.30 -14.66
N ASN A 14 -11.99 -9.61 -14.20
CA ASN A 14 -12.86 -8.81 -15.06
C ASN A 14 -12.36 -7.37 -15.25
N LEU A 15 -11.25 -6.97 -14.62
CA LEU A 15 -10.74 -5.59 -14.69
C LEU A 15 -9.74 -5.44 -15.83
N LYS A 16 -10.23 -4.90 -16.95
CA LYS A 16 -9.42 -4.62 -18.14
C LYS A 16 -8.61 -3.32 -17.97
N VAL A 17 -7.54 -3.18 -18.74
CA VAL A 17 -6.69 -1.98 -18.78
C VAL A 17 -7.54 -0.72 -18.99
N GLY A 18 -7.33 0.27 -18.13
CA GLY A 18 -8.08 1.53 -18.15
C GLY A 18 -9.30 1.55 -17.23
N ALA A 19 -9.74 0.39 -16.72
CA ALA A 19 -10.73 0.35 -15.66
C ALA A 19 -10.19 0.98 -14.37
N LYS A 20 -11.06 1.63 -13.60
CA LYS A 20 -10.69 2.17 -12.30
C LYS A 20 -10.55 1.03 -11.29
N ILE A 21 -9.33 0.84 -10.79
CA ILE A 21 -9.07 -0.10 -9.69
C ILE A 21 -9.49 0.53 -8.36
N PRO A 22 -10.19 -0.19 -7.46
CA PRO A 22 -10.56 0.33 -6.15
C PRO A 22 -9.32 0.70 -5.30
N PRO A 23 -9.41 1.64 -4.33
CA PRO A 23 -8.25 2.10 -3.57
C PRO A 23 -7.49 1.00 -2.80
N ASN A 24 -8.19 -0.06 -2.39
CA ASN A 24 -7.62 -1.20 -1.68
C ASN A 24 -7.31 -2.40 -2.57
N GLY A 25 -7.37 -2.24 -3.89
CA GLY A 25 -7.37 -3.34 -4.84
C GLY A 25 -8.68 -4.12 -4.82
N TYR A 26 -8.68 -5.29 -5.44
CA TYR A 26 -9.86 -6.14 -5.62
C TYR A 26 -9.54 -7.62 -5.38
N GLU A 27 -10.58 -8.45 -5.27
CA GLU A 27 -10.43 -9.91 -5.26
C GLU A 27 -10.29 -10.44 -6.68
N GLY A 28 -9.21 -11.16 -6.95
CA GLY A 28 -8.92 -11.72 -8.27
C GLY A 28 -8.17 -13.03 -8.17
N LYS A 29 -7.81 -13.58 -9.34
CA LYS A 29 -7.06 -14.83 -9.42
C LYS A 29 -5.70 -14.60 -10.05
N ILE A 30 -4.71 -15.33 -9.56
CA ILE A 30 -3.42 -15.51 -10.22
C ILE A 30 -3.37 -16.96 -10.70
N HIS A 31 -3.28 -17.15 -12.00
CA HIS A 31 -3.08 -18.45 -12.63
C HIS A 31 -1.59 -18.61 -12.87
N VAL A 32 -0.93 -19.41 -12.04
CA VAL A 32 0.45 -19.85 -12.25
C VAL A 32 0.44 -20.88 -13.39
N PHE A 33 1.39 -20.82 -14.33
CA PHE A 33 1.42 -21.81 -15.39
C PHE A 33 1.76 -23.19 -14.83
N GLU A 34 1.22 -24.23 -15.44
CA GLU A 34 1.27 -25.60 -14.90
C GLU A 34 2.72 -26.08 -14.69
N GLU A 35 3.67 -25.68 -15.55
CA GLU A 35 5.08 -26.06 -15.39
C GLU A 35 5.74 -25.48 -14.13
N PHE A 36 5.12 -24.49 -13.48
CA PHE A 36 5.59 -23.87 -12.25
C PHE A 36 4.74 -24.23 -11.02
N GLU A 37 3.71 -25.06 -11.17
CA GLU A 37 2.80 -25.41 -10.06
C GLU A 37 3.55 -25.98 -8.85
N ALA A 38 4.60 -26.78 -9.08
CA ALA A 38 5.42 -27.33 -8.01
C ALA A 38 6.05 -26.26 -7.09
N GLY A 39 6.32 -25.06 -7.62
CA GLY A 39 6.84 -23.92 -6.86
C GLY A 39 5.85 -23.34 -5.84
N LEU A 40 4.57 -23.71 -5.92
CA LEU A 40 3.55 -23.30 -4.95
C LEU A 40 3.47 -24.21 -3.72
N THR A 41 4.28 -25.27 -3.64
CA THR A 41 4.25 -26.20 -2.50
C THR A 41 4.45 -25.48 -1.17
N GLY A 42 3.45 -25.54 -0.28
CA GLY A 42 3.48 -24.91 1.04
C GLY A 42 3.08 -23.43 1.06
N ILE A 43 2.60 -22.86 -0.06
CA ILE A 43 2.20 -21.45 -0.13
C ILE A 43 1.06 -21.10 0.83
N GLU A 44 0.19 -22.07 1.14
CA GLU A 44 -0.95 -21.96 2.05
C GLU A 44 -0.53 -21.70 3.51
N ASN A 45 0.75 -21.90 3.85
CA ASN A 45 1.30 -21.51 5.15
C ASN A 45 1.44 -19.98 5.30
N ASN A 46 1.15 -19.20 4.26
CA ASN A 46 1.25 -17.75 4.24
C ASN A 46 -0.15 -17.12 4.12
N SER A 47 -0.45 -16.12 4.96
CA SER A 47 -1.67 -15.32 4.83
C SER A 47 -1.55 -14.20 3.79
N PHE A 48 -0.32 -13.72 3.54
CA PHE A 48 -0.03 -12.68 2.56
C PHE A 48 1.11 -13.09 1.64
N LEU A 49 1.06 -12.60 0.42
CA LEU A 49 2.05 -12.82 -0.63
C LEU A 49 2.50 -11.49 -1.21
N VAL A 50 3.77 -11.41 -1.62
CA VAL A 50 4.29 -10.34 -2.45
C VAL A 50 4.30 -10.81 -3.89
N ILE A 51 3.59 -10.10 -4.75
CA ILE A 51 3.47 -10.43 -6.17
C ILE A 51 4.34 -9.46 -6.97
N VAL A 52 5.18 -10.01 -7.84
CA VAL A 52 5.98 -9.25 -8.79
C VAL A 52 5.39 -9.44 -10.18
N ALA A 53 5.01 -8.34 -10.81
CA ALA A 53 4.34 -8.34 -12.11
C ALA A 53 5.03 -7.44 -13.12
N LEU A 54 4.71 -7.61 -14.40
CA LEU A 54 5.26 -6.82 -15.50
C LEU A 54 4.15 -6.03 -16.21
N PHE A 55 4.22 -4.69 -16.16
CA PHE A 55 3.19 -3.81 -16.75
C PHE A 55 3.47 -3.40 -18.21
N GLY A 56 4.45 -4.02 -18.85
CA GLY A 56 4.81 -3.78 -20.24
C GLY A 56 6.25 -4.16 -20.53
N ASN A 57 6.75 -3.78 -21.71
CA ASN A 57 8.11 -4.11 -22.10
C ASN A 57 9.12 -3.11 -21.50
N PRO A 58 10.33 -3.58 -21.12
CA PRO A 58 11.45 -2.70 -20.85
C PRO A 58 11.73 -1.78 -22.06
N SER A 59 11.88 -0.49 -21.81
CA SER A 59 12.15 0.51 -22.85
C SER A 59 12.66 1.83 -22.25
N ASP A 60 13.10 2.75 -23.11
CA ASP A 60 13.56 4.10 -22.73
C ASP A 60 12.39 5.03 -22.34
N LYS A 61 11.61 4.63 -21.33
CA LYS A 61 10.54 5.45 -20.76
C LYS A 61 11.12 6.70 -20.08
N PRO A 62 10.38 7.82 -20.04
CA PRO A 62 10.87 9.05 -19.42
C PRO A 62 11.15 8.84 -17.93
N LEU A 63 12.25 9.45 -17.46
CA LEU A 63 12.67 9.37 -16.05
C LEU A 63 11.98 10.41 -15.16
N LEU A 64 11.32 11.41 -15.75
CA LEU A 64 10.53 12.44 -15.07
C LEU A 64 9.07 12.31 -15.50
N VAL A 65 8.17 12.24 -14.52
CA VAL A 65 6.72 12.13 -14.77
C VAL A 65 5.94 13.02 -13.82
N TYR A 66 4.70 13.33 -14.18
CA TYR A 66 3.73 13.97 -13.29
C TYR A 66 3.13 12.90 -12.36
N PRO A 67 3.27 13.03 -11.02
CA PRO A 67 2.73 12.04 -10.08
C PRO A 67 1.24 11.78 -10.33
N ARG A 68 0.86 10.51 -10.51
CA ARG A 68 -0.52 10.09 -10.82
C ARG A 68 -1.14 10.78 -12.06
N GLY A 69 -0.30 11.29 -12.97
CA GLY A 69 -0.73 12.06 -14.15
C GLY A 69 -1.28 13.46 -13.83
N ASP A 70 -0.99 14.00 -12.64
CA ASP A 70 -1.46 15.32 -12.24
C ASP A 70 -0.49 16.44 -12.68
N PHE A 71 -0.87 17.16 -13.74
CA PHE A 71 -0.07 18.26 -14.29
C PHE A 71 0.00 19.51 -13.40
N SER A 72 -0.82 19.60 -12.34
CA SER A 72 -0.69 20.67 -11.33
C SER A 72 0.49 20.45 -10.38
N LEU A 73 1.02 19.22 -10.33
CA LEU A 73 2.16 18.86 -9.49
C LEU A 73 3.48 19.02 -10.27
N PRO A 74 4.60 19.29 -9.59
CA PRO A 74 5.90 19.30 -10.25
C PRO A 74 6.27 17.90 -10.74
N GLN A 75 6.97 17.83 -11.88
CA GLN A 75 7.56 16.59 -12.34
C GLN A 75 8.47 16.00 -11.26
N THR A 76 8.39 14.67 -11.11
CA THR A 76 9.14 13.92 -10.10
C THR A 76 9.80 12.71 -10.76
N GLY A 77 11.00 12.38 -10.30
CA GLY A 77 11.74 11.20 -10.78
C GLY A 77 10.97 9.90 -10.55
N VAL A 78 10.96 9.01 -11.54
CA VAL A 78 10.19 7.74 -11.48
C VAL A 78 10.64 6.80 -10.37
N PHE A 79 11.89 6.90 -9.91
CA PHE A 79 12.43 6.14 -8.79
C PHE A 79 12.05 6.71 -7.42
N SER A 80 11.53 7.94 -7.38
CA SER A 80 10.92 8.54 -6.19
C SER A 80 9.41 8.29 -6.12
N LEU A 81 8.87 7.51 -7.08
CA LEU A 81 7.44 7.21 -7.25
C LEU A 81 7.20 5.71 -7.43
N ARG A 82 5.93 5.32 -7.42
CA ARG A 82 5.46 4.00 -7.86
C ARG A 82 4.86 4.02 -9.28
N SER A 83 5.36 4.91 -10.14
CA SER A 83 4.84 5.07 -11.52
C SER A 83 5.08 3.81 -12.37
N PRO A 84 4.09 3.34 -13.16
CA PRO A 84 4.29 2.25 -14.13
C PRO A 84 5.14 2.67 -15.34
N VAL A 85 5.30 3.99 -15.55
CA VAL A 85 6.21 4.57 -16.54
C VAL A 85 7.61 4.60 -15.93
N ARG A 86 8.40 3.56 -16.19
CA ARG A 86 9.79 3.38 -15.72
C ARG A 86 10.55 2.43 -16.67
N PRO A 87 11.90 2.44 -16.67
CA PRO A 87 12.70 1.64 -17.61
C PRO A 87 12.39 0.14 -17.58
N ASN A 88 12.30 -0.42 -16.37
CA ASN A 88 11.82 -1.78 -16.15
C ASN A 88 10.46 -1.70 -15.44
N PRO A 89 9.33 -1.88 -16.15
CA PRO A 89 7.98 -1.69 -15.62
C PRO A 89 7.54 -2.85 -14.71
N ILE A 90 8.39 -3.16 -13.72
CA ILE A 90 8.13 -4.14 -12.68
C ILE A 90 7.26 -3.49 -11.62
N ALA A 91 6.14 -4.14 -11.35
CA ALA A 91 5.19 -3.79 -10.32
C ALA A 91 5.30 -4.76 -9.15
N LEU A 92 4.94 -4.25 -7.97
CA LEU A 92 5.00 -4.95 -6.69
C LEU A 92 3.68 -4.70 -5.98
N ASP A 93 3.04 -5.77 -5.54
CA ASP A 93 1.83 -5.69 -4.73
C ASP A 93 1.86 -6.70 -3.58
N THR A 94 1.16 -6.40 -2.49
CA THR A 94 1.05 -7.28 -1.33
C THR A 94 -0.42 -7.66 -1.16
N VAL A 95 -0.71 -8.93 -1.40
CA VAL A 95 -2.08 -9.46 -1.48
C VAL A 95 -2.33 -10.48 -0.38
N GLU A 96 -3.57 -10.56 0.09
CA GLU A 96 -4.02 -11.62 1.00
C GLU A 96 -4.27 -12.89 0.18
N LEU A 97 -3.74 -14.03 0.64
CA LEU A 97 -4.04 -15.34 0.06
C LEU A 97 -5.37 -15.84 0.65
N ILE A 98 -6.40 -15.93 -0.17
CA ILE A 98 -7.73 -16.41 0.24
C ILE A 98 -7.81 -17.93 0.12
N LYS A 99 -7.35 -18.49 -1.00
CA LYS A 99 -7.28 -19.93 -1.23
C LYS A 99 -6.34 -20.29 -2.38
N ARG A 100 -5.85 -21.53 -2.35
CA ARG A 100 -5.18 -22.18 -3.48
C ARG A 100 -6.01 -23.34 -3.99
N GLU A 101 -6.10 -23.46 -5.31
CA GLU A 101 -6.70 -24.58 -6.03
C GLU A 101 -5.74 -24.98 -7.16
N ARG A 102 -4.94 -26.04 -6.95
CA ARG A 102 -3.84 -26.44 -7.87
C ARG A 102 -2.88 -25.28 -8.14
N ASN A 103 -2.80 -24.82 -9.38
CA ASN A 103 -1.98 -23.71 -9.86
C ASN A 103 -2.71 -22.34 -9.83
N ILE A 104 -3.91 -22.28 -9.23
CA ILE A 104 -4.72 -21.05 -9.14
C ILE A 104 -4.70 -20.54 -7.70
N LEU A 105 -4.32 -19.28 -7.53
CA LEU A 105 -4.40 -18.56 -6.27
C LEU A 105 -5.55 -17.55 -6.34
N THR A 106 -6.53 -17.66 -5.44
CA THR A 106 -7.51 -16.58 -5.22
C THR A 106 -6.94 -15.65 -4.17
N VAL A 107 -6.86 -14.36 -4.49
CA VAL A 107 -6.20 -13.36 -3.66
C VAL A 107 -7.04 -12.10 -3.55
N SER A 108 -6.88 -11.36 -2.45
CA SER A 108 -7.55 -10.08 -2.22
C SER A 108 -6.54 -8.93 -2.13
N GLY A 109 -6.90 -7.79 -2.70
CA GLY A 109 -6.09 -6.59 -2.70
C GLY A 109 -5.23 -6.39 -3.94
N LEU A 110 -5.50 -7.09 -5.05
CA LEU A 110 -4.78 -6.92 -6.31
C LEU A 110 -4.97 -5.50 -6.89
N ASP A 111 -3.88 -4.91 -7.38
CA ASP A 111 -3.86 -3.65 -8.14
C ASP A 111 -3.40 -3.84 -9.61
N PHE A 112 -3.61 -5.05 -10.15
CA PHE A 112 -3.17 -5.43 -11.50
C PHE A 112 -4.36 -5.65 -12.43
N TYR A 113 -4.22 -5.38 -13.73
CA TYR A 113 -5.27 -5.67 -14.70
C TYR A 113 -5.29 -7.16 -15.09
N ASP A 114 -6.41 -7.60 -15.65
CA ASP A 114 -6.51 -8.90 -16.29
C ASP A 114 -5.40 -9.13 -17.33
N GLU A 115 -4.94 -10.38 -17.43
CA GLU A 115 -3.81 -10.82 -18.26
C GLU A 115 -2.44 -10.20 -17.91
N THR A 116 -2.33 -9.44 -16.81
CA THR A 116 -1.02 -8.93 -16.35
C THR A 116 -0.07 -10.10 -16.07
N PRO A 117 1.11 -10.17 -16.72
CA PRO A 117 2.09 -11.22 -16.47
C PRO A 117 2.67 -11.16 -15.06
N ILE A 118 2.75 -12.32 -14.41
CA ILE A 118 3.42 -12.50 -13.11
C ILE A 118 4.84 -13.00 -13.36
N LEU A 119 5.81 -12.33 -12.77
CA LEU A 119 7.23 -12.69 -12.83
C LEU A 119 7.65 -13.53 -11.62
N ASP A 120 7.10 -13.24 -10.44
CA ASP A 120 7.51 -13.89 -9.20
C ASP A 120 6.42 -13.78 -8.12
N ILE A 121 6.45 -14.71 -7.17
CA ILE A 121 5.56 -14.78 -6.01
C ILE A 121 6.43 -15.11 -4.79
N LYS A 122 6.38 -14.26 -3.77
CA LYS A 122 7.15 -14.45 -2.53
C LYS A 122 6.22 -14.51 -1.33
N SER A 123 6.62 -15.28 -0.32
CA SER A 123 6.02 -15.19 1.02
C SER A 123 6.22 -13.78 1.57
N TYR A 124 5.17 -13.21 2.15
CA TYR A 124 5.28 -11.95 2.88
C TYR A 124 6.14 -12.13 4.14
N SER A 125 7.14 -11.27 4.34
CA SER A 125 7.98 -11.25 5.53
C SER A 125 7.85 -9.93 6.30
N PRO A 126 7.29 -9.93 7.52
CA PRO A 126 7.21 -8.71 8.32
C PRO A 126 8.56 -7.99 8.49
N PHE A 127 9.66 -8.74 8.55
CA PHE A 127 11.01 -8.21 8.76
C PHE A 127 11.56 -7.41 7.58
N ASN A 128 11.07 -7.67 6.37
CA ASN A 128 11.53 -7.02 5.15
C ASN A 128 10.50 -5.97 4.65
N GLU A 129 9.22 -6.12 4.99
CA GLU A 129 8.13 -5.31 4.43
C GLU A 129 7.63 -4.21 5.38
N ILE A 130 7.68 -4.41 6.70
CA ILE A 130 7.18 -3.43 7.67
C ILE A 130 8.30 -2.58 8.24
N LEU A 131 8.28 -1.29 7.90
CA LEU A 131 9.06 -0.25 8.56
C LEU A 131 8.11 0.85 9.07
N LEU A 132 7.62 0.71 10.31
CA LEU A 132 6.63 1.63 10.88
C LEU A 132 7.11 3.09 10.85
N SER A 133 8.36 3.33 11.22
CA SER A 133 8.96 4.67 11.28
C SER A 133 9.28 5.28 9.91
N ALA A 134 9.03 4.56 8.82
CA ALA A 134 9.25 5.08 7.48
C ALA A 134 8.47 6.39 7.26
N SER A 135 9.19 7.41 6.82
CA SER A 135 8.70 8.76 6.66
C SER A 135 8.70 9.19 5.20
N GLN A 136 7.78 10.07 4.82
CA GLN A 136 7.77 10.73 3.52
C GLN A 136 7.45 12.21 3.71
N GLU A 137 8.23 13.09 3.08
CA GLU A 137 8.04 14.54 3.16
C GLU A 137 7.05 15.07 2.12
N LYS A 138 6.67 14.23 1.15
CA LYS A 138 5.60 14.48 0.18
C LYS A 138 4.87 13.16 -0.06
N SER A 139 3.54 13.20 -0.04
CA SER A 139 2.72 12.05 -0.37
C SER A 139 1.79 12.40 -1.52
N PHE A 140 1.93 11.69 -2.64
CA PHE A 140 1.07 11.84 -3.81
C PHE A 140 -0.07 10.81 -3.84
N ILE A 141 -0.21 10.00 -2.78
CA ILE A 141 -1.18 8.90 -2.75
C ILE A 141 -2.62 9.42 -2.74
N PHE A 142 -2.87 10.54 -2.06
CA PHE A 142 -4.22 11.07 -1.83
C PHE A 142 -4.69 12.09 -2.88
N THR A 143 -3.81 12.53 -3.78
CA THR A 143 -4.06 13.68 -4.67
C THR A 143 -5.18 13.46 -5.68
N LYS A 144 -5.44 12.20 -6.07
CA LYS A 144 -6.52 11.82 -6.99
C LYS A 144 -7.70 11.10 -6.33
N PHE A 145 -7.69 10.99 -5.00
CA PHE A 145 -8.76 10.35 -4.26
C PHE A 145 -9.69 11.38 -3.65
N ASN A 146 -10.99 11.17 -3.80
CA ASN A 146 -12.00 11.89 -3.04
C ASN A 146 -12.01 11.42 -1.57
N THR A 147 -12.74 12.12 -0.69
CA THR A 147 -12.77 11.82 0.75
C THR A 147 -13.21 10.39 1.05
N GLN A 148 -14.15 9.83 0.28
CA GLN A 148 -14.63 8.46 0.47
C GLN A 148 -13.55 7.43 0.09
N GLU A 149 -12.84 7.65 -1.02
CA GLU A 149 -11.73 6.78 -1.44
C GLU A 149 -10.55 6.83 -0.47
N ARG A 150 -10.23 8.02 0.07
CA ARG A 150 -9.20 8.17 1.11
C ARG A 150 -9.59 7.39 2.37
N ARG A 151 -10.86 7.48 2.77
CA ARG A 151 -11.41 6.73 3.92
C ARG A 151 -11.32 5.24 3.68
N GLU A 152 -11.74 4.76 2.51
CA GLU A 152 -11.65 3.36 2.13
C GLU A 152 -10.21 2.87 2.20
N LEU A 153 -9.26 3.58 1.57
CA LEU A 153 -7.84 3.24 1.59
C LEU A 153 -7.30 3.11 3.03
N LEU A 154 -7.53 4.11 3.89
CA LEU A 154 -7.05 4.08 5.27
C LEU A 154 -7.73 2.98 6.10
N THR A 155 -9.04 2.78 5.91
CA THR A 155 -9.81 1.72 6.56
C THR A 155 -9.27 0.34 6.20
N GLY A 156 -9.06 0.09 4.92
CA GLY A 156 -8.53 -1.17 4.42
C GLY A 156 -7.11 -1.42 4.90
N PHE A 157 -6.24 -0.40 4.86
CA PHE A 157 -4.89 -0.48 5.40
C PHE A 157 -4.88 -0.86 6.89
N VAL A 158 -5.65 -0.13 7.72
CA VAL A 158 -5.76 -0.42 9.16
C VAL A 158 -6.33 -1.81 9.41
N LYS A 159 -7.40 -2.18 8.72
CA LYS A 159 -8.04 -3.49 8.87
C LYS A 159 -7.08 -4.63 8.54
N ARG A 160 -6.35 -4.55 7.42
CA ARG A 160 -5.38 -5.58 7.01
C ARG A 160 -4.19 -5.67 7.97
N SER A 161 -3.68 -4.54 8.45
CA SER A 161 -2.53 -4.53 9.37
C SER A 161 -2.87 -5.00 10.78
N LEU A 162 -4.09 -4.78 11.27
CA LEU A 162 -4.50 -5.12 12.64
C LEU A 162 -5.41 -6.36 12.72
N GLY A 163 -5.73 -6.99 11.59
CA GLY A 163 -6.66 -8.14 11.54
C GLY A 163 -8.13 -7.77 11.80
N GLY A 164 -8.47 -6.48 11.83
CA GLY A 164 -9.81 -6.00 12.15
C GLY A 164 -9.85 -4.47 12.30
N ILE A 165 -11.05 -3.93 12.50
CA ILE A 165 -11.24 -2.50 12.72
C ILE A 165 -12.19 -2.25 13.88
N SER A 166 -11.72 -1.52 14.88
CA SER A 166 -12.52 -1.09 16.03
C SER A 166 -13.13 0.28 15.80
N GLN A 167 -14.16 0.64 16.57
CA GLN A 167 -14.72 2.01 16.54
C GLN A 167 -13.66 3.07 16.85
N ASP A 168 -12.71 2.76 17.73
CA ASP A 168 -11.60 3.65 18.06
C ASP A 168 -10.63 3.81 16.89
N ALA A 169 -10.28 2.71 16.21
CA ALA A 169 -9.48 2.78 14.99
C ALA A 169 -10.17 3.60 13.89
N SER A 170 -11.50 3.46 13.73
CA SER A 170 -12.29 4.30 12.83
C SER A 170 -12.22 5.79 13.20
N LYS A 171 -12.30 6.13 14.49
CA LYS A 171 -12.12 7.53 14.94
C LYS A 171 -10.73 8.05 14.58
N ALA A 172 -9.67 7.25 14.75
CA ALA A 172 -8.32 7.65 14.36
C ALA A 172 -8.24 7.97 12.86
N ILE A 173 -8.84 7.13 12.00
CA ILE A 173 -8.94 7.37 10.56
C ILE A 173 -9.60 8.73 10.27
N GLU A 174 -10.71 9.06 10.93
CA GLU A 174 -11.37 10.36 10.77
C GLU A 174 -10.47 11.55 11.10
N PHE A 175 -9.66 11.44 12.16
CA PHE A 175 -8.70 12.48 12.51
C PHE A 175 -7.66 12.67 11.40
N PHE A 176 -7.08 11.59 10.89
CA PHE A 176 -6.09 11.69 9.82
C PHE A 176 -6.67 12.15 8.49
N LEU A 177 -7.92 11.79 8.15
CA LEU A 177 -8.61 12.32 6.97
C LEU A 177 -8.72 13.85 7.03
N LYS A 178 -9.14 14.41 8.18
CA LYS A 178 -9.21 15.86 8.38
C LYS A 178 -7.85 16.54 8.25
N LEU A 179 -6.76 15.86 8.63
CA LEU A 179 -5.40 16.37 8.46
C LEU A 179 -4.98 16.35 6.98
N ILE A 180 -5.27 15.25 6.27
CA ILE A 180 -5.00 15.12 4.83
C ILE A 180 -5.76 16.18 4.04
N ASP A 181 -7.02 16.45 4.39
CA ASP A 181 -7.85 17.48 3.74
C ASP A 181 -7.34 18.91 3.99
N LYS A 182 -6.45 19.10 4.98
CA LYS A 182 -5.73 20.34 5.26
C LYS A 182 -4.29 20.32 4.73
N ASP A 183 -3.99 19.42 3.80
CA ASP A 183 -2.68 19.22 3.18
C ASP A 183 -1.54 18.89 4.17
N VAL A 184 -1.87 18.34 5.34
CA VAL A 184 -0.86 17.89 6.30
C VAL A 184 -0.21 16.60 5.79
N VAL A 185 1.12 16.58 5.72
CA VAL A 185 1.89 15.38 5.40
C VAL A 185 2.00 14.47 6.63
N ILE A 186 1.10 13.51 6.73
CA ILE A 186 0.90 12.70 7.93
C ILE A 186 2.07 11.75 8.28
N ARG A 187 2.96 11.45 7.33
CA ARG A 187 4.19 10.66 7.55
C ARG A 187 5.48 11.48 7.45
N SER A 188 5.43 12.81 7.52
CA SER A 188 6.64 13.65 7.53
C SER A 188 7.38 13.53 8.86
N LYS A 189 8.72 13.51 8.83
CA LYS A 189 9.55 13.52 10.05
C LYS A 189 9.29 14.73 10.95
N LYS A 190 8.75 15.81 10.37
CA LYS A 190 8.46 17.08 11.06
C LYS A 190 7.09 17.09 11.74
N THR A 191 6.17 16.20 11.33
CA THR A 191 4.84 16.12 11.92
C THR A 191 4.89 15.25 13.17
N ARG A 192 4.61 15.87 14.32
CA ARG A 192 4.54 15.22 15.63
C ARG A 192 3.10 15.22 16.15
N TYR A 193 2.76 14.20 16.91
CA TYR A 193 1.40 13.95 17.38
C TYR A 193 1.37 13.79 18.89
N LYS A 194 0.41 14.45 19.55
CA LYS A 194 -0.03 14.06 20.89
C LYS A 194 -1.31 13.26 20.74
N VAL A 195 -1.24 11.98 21.08
CA VAL A 195 -2.34 11.03 20.98
C VAL A 195 -2.88 10.79 22.38
N ARG A 196 -4.15 11.09 22.60
CA ARG A 196 -4.85 10.71 23.83
C ARG A 196 -5.92 9.71 23.49
N GLY A 197 -5.97 8.56 24.15
CA GLY A 197 -7.00 7.58 23.80
C GLY A 197 -6.74 6.16 24.29
N SER A 198 -7.61 5.25 23.86
CA SER A 198 -7.43 3.82 24.08
C SER A 198 -6.21 3.26 23.35
N LEU A 199 -5.76 2.07 23.73
CA LEU A 199 -4.66 1.38 23.03
C LEU A 199 -5.01 1.10 21.55
N LYS A 200 -6.26 0.75 21.26
CA LYS A 200 -6.73 0.51 19.88
C LYS A 200 -6.70 1.80 19.04
N PHE A 201 -6.96 2.94 19.67
CA PHE A 201 -6.82 4.25 19.04
C PHE A 201 -5.36 4.57 18.73
N LEU A 202 -4.46 4.32 19.69
CA LEU A 202 -3.02 4.49 19.55
C LEU A 202 -2.43 3.61 18.44
N GLU A 203 -2.79 2.33 18.37
CA GLU A 203 -2.33 1.40 17.33
C GLU A 203 -2.66 1.91 15.92
N ALA A 204 -3.90 2.33 15.69
CA ALA A 204 -4.32 2.91 14.42
C ALA A 204 -3.57 4.21 14.12
N ALA A 205 -3.36 5.07 15.13
CA ALA A 205 -2.63 6.32 14.96
C ALA A 205 -1.16 6.10 14.58
N ILE A 206 -0.48 5.15 15.22
CA ILE A 206 0.89 4.75 14.90
C ILE A 206 0.96 4.23 13.46
N LEU A 207 0.03 3.34 13.09
CA LEU A 207 0.03 2.71 11.78
C LEU A 207 -0.15 3.73 10.64
N ILE A 208 -1.12 4.66 10.79
CA ILE A 208 -1.43 5.66 9.75
C ILE A 208 -0.32 6.71 9.63
N SER A 209 0.21 7.20 10.75
CA SER A 209 1.19 8.29 10.77
C SER A 209 2.64 7.84 10.62
N GLY A 210 2.92 6.57 10.92
CA GLY A 210 4.29 6.07 11.14
C GLY A 210 5.02 6.74 12.30
N ALA A 211 4.34 7.59 13.08
CA ALA A 211 4.89 8.17 14.28
C ALA A 211 4.83 7.13 15.41
N THR A 212 5.93 6.97 16.11
CA THR A 212 6.08 5.99 17.19
C THR A 212 6.62 6.71 18.41
N LEU A 213 6.46 6.12 19.59
CA LEU A 213 7.05 6.64 20.83
C LEU A 213 8.58 6.79 20.68
N HIS A 214 9.23 5.84 20.00
CA HIS A 214 10.69 5.85 19.79
C HIS A 214 11.16 6.84 18.72
N SER A 215 10.33 7.21 17.74
CA SER A 215 10.74 8.17 16.70
C SER A 215 10.70 9.62 17.17
N GLY A 216 10.28 9.89 18.41
CA GLY A 216 10.12 11.25 18.95
C GLY A 216 8.99 12.04 18.28
N ARG A 217 8.18 11.37 17.45
CA ARG A 217 7.06 11.97 16.72
C ARG A 217 5.71 11.71 17.37
N LEU A 218 5.66 10.95 18.46
CA LEU A 218 4.42 10.63 19.15
C LEU A 218 4.59 10.74 20.66
N GLU A 219 3.74 11.54 21.28
CA GLU A 219 3.46 11.52 22.71
C GLU A 219 2.13 10.81 22.94
N TYR A 220 2.03 10.01 24.00
CA TYR A 220 0.82 9.24 24.31
C TYR A 220 0.34 9.49 25.74
N GLU A 221 -0.97 9.62 25.89
CA GLU A 221 -1.67 9.68 27.16
C GLU A 221 -2.89 8.75 27.09
N PHE A 222 -3.06 7.85 28.05
CA PHE A 222 -4.26 7.02 28.09
C PHE A 222 -5.47 7.88 28.49
N ASP A 223 -6.52 7.85 27.67
CA ASP A 223 -7.73 8.65 27.87
C ASP A 223 -8.96 7.98 27.23
N LYS A 224 -10.16 8.27 27.71
CA LYS A 224 -11.42 7.68 27.18
C LYS A 224 -12.05 8.49 26.04
N SER A 225 -11.61 9.72 25.79
CA SER A 225 -12.25 10.63 24.82
C SER A 225 -11.70 10.52 23.39
N ASN A 226 -10.53 9.91 23.19
CA ASN A 226 -9.83 9.72 21.90
C ASN A 226 -9.63 11.03 21.11
N SER A 227 -8.42 11.58 21.13
CA SER A 227 -8.05 12.79 20.39
C SER A 227 -6.62 12.73 19.85
N ILE A 228 -6.39 13.45 18.74
CA ILE A 228 -5.07 13.65 18.14
C ILE A 228 -4.85 15.14 17.94
N GLU A 229 -3.72 15.64 18.45
CA GLU A 229 -3.25 17.00 18.25
C GLU A 229 -1.91 17.00 17.55
N ILE A 230 -1.66 17.96 16.65
CA ILE A 230 -0.32 18.18 16.11
C ILE A 230 0.47 18.97 17.14
N ILE A 231 1.63 18.46 17.54
CA ILE A 231 2.54 19.17 18.42
C ILE A 231 3.32 20.18 17.57
N PRO A 232 3.24 21.49 17.88
CA PRO A 232 4.01 22.49 17.15
C PRO A 232 5.52 22.18 17.19
N PRO A 233 6.28 22.59 16.16
CA PRO A 233 7.73 22.56 16.25
C PRO A 233 8.18 23.41 17.44
N SER A 234 9.16 22.92 18.20
CA SER A 234 9.83 23.73 19.22
C SER A 234 10.43 24.97 18.55
N ARG A 235 10.14 26.15 19.12
CA ARG A 235 10.74 27.41 18.69
C ARG A 235 12.26 27.39 18.90
#